data_AF-A0A1D9CWX2-F1
#
_entry.id   AF-A0A1D9CWX2-F1
#
_cell.length_a   1.000
_cell.length_b   1.000
_cell.length_c   1.000
_cell.angle_alpha   90.00
_cell.angle_beta   90.00
_cell.angle_gamma   90.00
#
_symmetry.space_group_name_H-M   'P 1'
#
loop_
_entity.id
_entity.type
_entity.pdbx_description
1 polymer ?
#
loop_
_entity_poly.entity_id
_entity_poly.type
_entity_poly.pdbx_seq_one_letter_code
_entity_poly.pdbx_strand_id
1 'polypeptide(L)'
;MKDIREGFYKEDIRKVVSSANALLNWCKFDFNDALKPLISKLIYSINLSRTNGLTTLIYTANNLYSLKYLSNENVSTLIEVVPIIFDGTAYENVNPTSHLAINVTSVRSECIKLARELLKNNSNSELKRITEEAKTDPLPEVRFV
;
A
#
# COMPACT_ATOMS: atom_id res chain seq x y z
N MET A 1 -14.80 -3.56 16.02
CA MET A 1 -14.98 -3.43 14.54
C MET A 1 -15.17 -1.98 14.08
N LYS A 2 -15.91 -1.13 14.80
CA LYS A 2 -16.07 0.30 14.47
C LYS A 2 -14.74 1.06 14.49
N ASP A 3 -13.89 0.79 15.49
CA ASP A 3 -12.60 1.50 15.65
C ASP A 3 -11.59 1.19 14.53
N ILE A 4 -11.52 -0.07 14.08
CA ILE A 4 -10.67 -0.47 12.95
C ILE A 4 -11.10 0.28 11.68
N ARG A 5 -12.42 0.24 11.41
CA ARG A 5 -13.05 0.86 10.24
C ARG A 5 -12.80 2.36 10.16
N GLU A 6 -12.91 3.07 11.28
CA GLU A 6 -12.67 4.51 11.33
C GLU A 6 -11.17 4.85 11.35
N GLY A 7 -10.34 3.97 11.90
CA GLY A 7 -8.90 4.19 12.05
C GLY A 7 -8.17 4.41 10.72
N PHE A 8 -8.63 3.78 9.63
CA PHE A 8 -8.03 3.94 8.29
C PHE A 8 -8.15 5.33 7.68
N TYR A 9 -8.99 6.21 8.25
CA TYR A 9 -9.23 7.56 7.73
C TYR A 9 -8.81 8.66 8.72
N LYS A 10 -8.26 8.30 9.88
CA LYS A 10 -7.80 9.28 10.87
C LYS A 10 -6.49 9.91 10.41
N GLU A 11 -6.29 11.17 10.79
CA GLU A 11 -5.01 11.86 10.61
C GLU A 11 -3.90 11.26 11.49
N ASP A 12 -4.26 10.66 12.64
CA ASP A 12 -3.30 10.02 13.55
C ASP A 12 -2.73 8.73 12.93
N ILE A 13 -1.46 8.79 12.54
CA ILE A 13 -0.72 7.68 11.95
C ILE A 13 -0.76 6.41 12.81
N ARG A 14 -0.74 6.54 14.14
CA ARG A 14 -0.74 5.37 15.05
C ARG A 14 -2.06 4.61 14.95
N LYS A 15 -3.17 5.32 14.73
CA LYS A 15 -4.49 4.71 14.53
C LYS A 15 -4.59 4.02 13.18
N VAL A 16 -4.01 4.60 12.13
CA VAL A 16 -3.94 3.94 10.81
C VAL A 16 -3.12 2.65 10.92
N VAL A 17 -1.93 2.72 11.51
CA VAL A 17 -1.01 1.60 11.67
C VAL A 17 -1.61 0.49 12.53
N SER A 18 -2.19 0.82 13.69
CA SER A 18 -2.78 -0.17 14.58
C SER A 18 -3.99 -0.86 13.94
N SER A 19 -4.85 -0.12 13.24
CA SER A 19 -5.99 -0.69 12.52
C SER A 19 -5.56 -1.60 11.36
N ALA A 20 -4.52 -1.22 10.59
CA ALA A 20 -4.02 -2.04 9.48
C ALA A 20 -3.43 -3.36 9.99
N ASN A 21 -2.58 -3.28 11.02
CA ASN A 21 -1.98 -4.46 11.65
C ASN A 21 -3.04 -5.36 12.32
N ALA A 22 -4.03 -4.77 13.00
CA ALA A 22 -5.12 -5.51 13.61
C ALA A 22 -5.95 -6.26 12.57
N LEU A 23 -6.28 -5.63 11.44
CA LEU A 23 -6.98 -6.29 10.34
C LEU A 23 -6.17 -7.45 9.78
N LEU A 24 -4.88 -7.25 9.48
CA LEU A 24 -4.02 -8.32 8.96
C LEU A 24 -3.95 -9.52 9.91
N ASN A 25 -3.75 -9.27 11.20
CA ASN A 25 -3.69 -10.33 12.20
C ASN A 25 -5.03 -11.04 12.35
N TRP A 26 -6.15 -10.32 12.27
CA TRP A 26 -7.48 -10.93 12.31
C TRP A 26 -7.71 -11.83 11.10
N CYS A 27 -7.36 -11.39 9.88
CA CYS A 27 -7.44 -12.25 8.69
C CYS A 27 -6.57 -13.51 8.84
N LYS A 28 -5.36 -13.40 9.40
CA LYS A 28 -4.49 -14.56 9.65
C LYS A 28 -5.06 -15.55 10.67
N PHE A 29 -5.82 -15.04 11.64
CA PHE A 29 -6.38 -15.86 12.73
C PHE A 29 -7.72 -16.51 12.35
N ASP A 30 -8.64 -15.75 11.76
CA ASP A 30 -10.00 -16.19 11.45
C ASP A 30 -10.55 -15.38 10.26
N PHE A 31 -10.14 -15.73 9.05
CA PHE A 31 -10.65 -15.10 7.85
C PHE A 31 -12.10 -15.53 7.58
N ASN A 32 -13.01 -14.54 7.55
CA ASN A 32 -14.42 -14.74 7.21
C ASN A 32 -14.98 -13.55 6.42
N ASP A 33 -16.18 -13.71 5.88
CA ASP A 33 -16.82 -12.71 5.01
C ASP A 33 -17.05 -11.35 5.68
N ALA A 34 -17.15 -11.30 7.02
CA ALA A 34 -17.31 -10.04 7.74
C ALA A 34 -16.05 -9.15 7.66
N LEU A 35 -14.89 -9.69 7.30
CA LEU A 35 -13.65 -8.94 7.14
C LEU A 35 -13.51 -8.32 5.74
N LYS A 36 -14.20 -8.84 4.72
CA LYS A 36 -14.12 -8.33 3.33
C LYS A 36 -14.39 -6.82 3.24
N PRO A 37 -15.43 -6.24 3.89
CA PRO A 37 -15.66 -4.81 3.86
C PRO A 37 -14.54 -3.99 4.54
N LEU A 38 -13.84 -4.54 5.53
CA LEU A 38 -12.71 -3.86 6.17
C LEU A 38 -11.49 -3.86 5.25
N ILE A 39 -11.24 -4.96 4.54
CA ILE A 39 -10.20 -5.05 3.52
C ILE A 39 -10.46 -4.01 2.43
N SER A 40 -11.66 -3.97 1.85
CA SER A 40 -11.99 -2.99 0.80
C SER A 40 -11.83 -1.55 1.28
N LYS A 41 -12.10 -1.25 2.57
CA LYS A 41 -11.85 0.07 3.15
C LYS A 41 -10.36 0.39 3.27
N LEU A 42 -9.54 -0.58 3.65
CA LEU A 42 -8.08 -0.42 3.65
C LEU A 42 -7.56 -0.11 2.24
N ILE A 43 -8.02 -0.84 1.23
CA ILE A 43 -7.66 -0.59 -0.18
C ILE A 43 -8.14 0.79 -0.64
N TYR A 44 -9.37 1.16 -0.29
CA TYR A 44 -9.90 2.50 -0.58
C TYR A 44 -9.08 3.61 0.10
N SER A 45 -8.60 3.41 1.32
CA SER A 45 -7.71 4.37 1.99
C SER A 45 -6.38 4.54 1.26
N ILE A 46 -5.83 3.47 0.66
CA ILE A 46 -4.66 3.56 -0.23
C ILE A 46 -5.01 4.37 -1.47
N ASN A 47 -6.17 4.12 -2.09
CA ASN A 47 -6.64 4.85 -3.26
C ASN A 47 -6.75 6.36 -3.03
N LEU A 48 -7.19 6.77 -1.84
CA LEU A 48 -7.23 8.18 -1.45
C LEU A 48 -5.82 8.82 -1.32
N SER A 49 -4.74 8.04 -1.40
CA SER A 49 -3.34 8.48 -1.39
C SER A 49 -3.00 9.45 -0.24
N ARG A 50 -3.66 9.29 0.91
CA ARG A 50 -3.34 10.09 2.11
C ARG A 50 -1.99 9.63 2.65
N THR A 51 -1.09 10.58 2.87
CA THR A 51 0.33 10.32 3.20
C THR A 51 0.54 9.65 4.56
N ASN A 52 -0.37 9.87 5.52
CA ASN A 52 -0.24 9.34 6.87
C ASN A 52 -0.49 7.83 6.91
N GLY A 53 0.56 7.07 7.24
CA GLY A 53 0.49 5.61 7.39
C GLY A 53 0.45 4.84 6.07
N LEU A 54 0.66 5.52 4.94
CA LEU A 54 0.59 4.92 3.60
C LEU A 54 1.53 3.73 3.42
N THR A 55 2.76 3.83 3.94
CA THR A 55 3.73 2.71 3.97
C THR A 55 3.11 1.45 4.59
N THR A 56 2.49 1.58 5.76
CA THR A 56 1.88 0.44 6.48
C THR A 56 0.64 -0.09 5.76
N LEU A 57 -0.15 0.79 5.14
CA LEU A 57 -1.31 0.38 4.35
C LEU A 57 -0.88 -0.46 3.14
N ILE A 58 0.13 0.00 2.38
CA ILE A 58 0.67 -0.73 1.22
C ILE A 58 1.29 -2.06 1.65
N TYR A 59 2.11 -2.04 2.70
CA TYR A 59 2.68 -3.26 3.28
C TYR A 59 1.59 -4.28 3.66
N THR A 60 0.51 -3.81 4.30
CA THR A 60 -0.61 -4.66 4.70
C THR A 60 -1.36 -5.19 3.49
N ALA A 61 -1.61 -4.36 2.47
CA ALA A 61 -2.24 -4.79 1.22
C ALA A 61 -1.40 -5.88 0.53
N ASN A 62 -0.07 -5.75 0.51
CA ASN A 62 0.82 -6.76 -0.04
C ASN A 62 0.73 -8.10 0.70
N ASN A 63 0.68 -8.06 2.04
CA ASN A 63 0.47 -9.27 2.84
C ASN A 63 -0.89 -9.91 2.58
N LEU A 64 -1.96 -9.10 2.52
CA LEU A 64 -3.31 -9.60 2.23
C LEU A 64 -3.40 -10.19 0.81
N TYR A 65 -2.70 -9.61 -0.16
CA TYR A 65 -2.59 -10.13 -1.52
C TYR A 65 -1.87 -11.49 -1.56
N SER A 66 -0.69 -11.56 -0.93
CA SER A 66 0.14 -12.77 -0.87
C SER A 66 -0.60 -13.94 -0.20
N LEU A 67 -1.44 -13.63 0.80
CA LEU A 67 -2.28 -14.60 1.51
C LEU A 67 -3.62 -14.89 0.81
N LYS A 68 -3.85 -14.34 -0.38
CA LYS A 68 -5.07 -14.53 -1.20
C LYS A 68 -6.37 -14.09 -0.51
N TYR A 69 -6.31 -13.06 0.33
CA TYR A 69 -7.49 -12.48 0.99
C TYR A 69 -8.15 -11.34 0.20
N LEU A 70 -7.53 -10.85 -0.87
CA LEU A 70 -8.07 -9.77 -1.70
C LEU A 70 -9.04 -10.32 -2.74
N SER A 71 -10.15 -9.60 -2.96
CA SER A 71 -11.02 -9.84 -4.12
C SER A 71 -10.39 -9.29 -5.41
N ASN A 72 -10.95 -9.67 -6.56
CA ASN A 72 -10.47 -9.18 -7.85
C ASN A 72 -10.62 -7.66 -7.98
N GLU A 73 -11.67 -7.07 -7.42
CA GLU A 73 -11.88 -5.62 -7.41
C GLU A 73 -10.81 -4.90 -6.58
N ASN A 74 -10.46 -5.47 -5.41
CA ASN A 74 -9.37 -4.96 -4.59
C ASN A 74 -8.04 -5.02 -5.35
N VAL A 75 -7.76 -6.12 -6.05
CA VAL A 75 -6.56 -6.28 -6.87
C VAL A 75 -6.53 -5.28 -8.03
N SER A 76 -7.64 -5.10 -8.75
CA SER A 76 -7.74 -4.12 -9.84
C SER A 76 -7.44 -2.71 -9.34
N THR A 77 -8.02 -2.33 -8.20
CA THR A 77 -7.77 -1.02 -7.58
C THR A 77 -6.29 -0.82 -7.25
N LEU A 78 -5.63 -1.85 -6.72
CA LEU A 78 -4.19 -1.80 -6.41
C LEU A 78 -3.32 -1.66 -7.66
N ILE A 79 -3.65 -2.39 -8.73
CA ILE A 79 -2.94 -2.29 -10.02
C ILE A 79 -2.99 -0.86 -10.57
N GLU A 80 -4.12 -0.18 -10.41
CA GLU A 80 -4.31 1.19 -10.87
C GLU A 80 -3.58 2.21 -9.97
N VAL A 81 -3.71 2.10 -8.65
CA VAL A 81 -3.21 3.14 -7.73
C VAL A 81 -1.71 3.05 -7.44
N VAL A 82 -1.12 1.85 -7.46
CA VAL A 82 0.29 1.67 -7.04
C VAL A 82 1.28 2.49 -7.91
N PRO A 83 1.17 2.51 -9.25
CA PRO A 83 1.99 3.38 -10.08
C PRO A 83 1.81 4.87 -9.77
N ILE A 84 0.56 5.30 -9.56
CA ILE A 84 0.22 6.70 -9.24
C ILE A 84 0.89 7.13 -7.94
N ILE A 85 0.86 6.28 -6.91
CA ILE A 85 1.52 6.57 -5.63
C ILE A 85 3.04 6.61 -5.82
N PHE A 86 3.62 5.69 -6.58
CA PHE A 86 5.05 5.67 -6.86
C PHE A 86 5.51 6.97 -7.55
N ASP A 87 4.85 7.38 -8.63
CA ASP A 87 5.19 8.61 -9.36
C ASP A 87 4.93 9.86 -8.50
N GLY A 88 3.83 9.89 -7.75
CA GLY A 88 3.49 10.97 -6.82
C GLY A 88 4.45 11.09 -5.63
N THR A 89 5.26 10.06 -5.38
CA THR A 89 6.32 10.05 -4.37
C THR A 89 7.72 10.20 -4.97
N ALA A 90 7.85 10.61 -6.23
CA ALA A 90 9.14 11.03 -6.77
C ALA A 90 9.71 12.18 -5.91
N TYR A 91 11.02 12.16 -5.66
CA TYR A 91 11.64 13.03 -4.66
C TYR A 91 11.47 14.53 -5.00
N GLU A 92 11.44 14.88 -6.28
CA GLU A 92 11.14 16.24 -6.76
C GLU A 92 9.71 16.71 -6.46
N ASN A 93 8.77 15.78 -6.28
CA ASN A 93 7.36 16.07 -6.03
C ASN A 93 7.04 16.20 -4.54
N VAL A 94 7.97 15.83 -3.64
CA VAL A 94 7.75 15.80 -2.20
C VAL A 94 8.28 17.06 -1.53
N ASN A 95 7.39 17.81 -0.86
CA ASN A 95 7.80 18.94 -0.03
C ASN A 95 8.71 18.44 1.11
N PRO A 96 9.98 18.91 1.22
CA PRO A 96 10.94 18.44 2.22
C PRO A 96 10.50 18.63 3.67
N THR A 97 9.56 19.54 3.94
CA THR A 97 9.01 19.80 5.28
C THR A 97 7.77 18.97 5.61
N SER A 98 7.28 18.17 4.66
CA SER A 98 6.10 17.33 4.86
C SER A 98 6.44 16.05 5.63
N HIS A 99 5.44 15.48 6.33
CA HIS A 99 5.57 14.14 6.91
C HIS A 99 5.86 13.06 5.85
N LEU A 100 5.45 13.28 4.60
CA LEU A 100 5.75 12.39 3.48
C LEU A 100 7.26 12.36 3.18
N ALA A 101 7.98 13.47 3.34
CA ALA A 101 9.43 13.50 3.12
C ALA A 101 10.19 12.52 4.03
N ILE A 102 9.66 12.24 5.22
CA ILE A 102 10.27 11.31 6.19
C ILE A 102 10.13 9.86 5.74
N ASN A 103 9.05 9.51 5.04
CA ASN A 103 8.73 8.12 4.68
C ASN A 103 8.69 7.86 3.17
N VAL A 104 9.03 8.84 2.33
CA VAL A 104 8.97 8.76 0.87
C VAL A 104 9.69 7.52 0.33
N THR A 105 10.92 7.28 0.80
CA THR A 105 11.72 6.10 0.44
C THR A 105 11.00 4.79 0.77
N SER A 106 10.40 4.72 1.96
CA SER A 106 9.69 3.54 2.42
C SER A 106 8.39 3.32 1.63
N VAL A 107 7.65 4.39 1.31
CA VAL A 107 6.47 4.29 0.44
C VAL A 107 6.85 3.75 -0.93
N ARG A 108 7.89 4.32 -1.57
CA ARG A 108 8.39 3.87 -2.87
C ARG A 108 8.81 2.40 -2.83
N SER A 109 9.58 2.01 -1.81
CA SER A 109 10.03 0.63 -1.61
C SER A 109 8.83 -0.34 -1.49
N GLU A 110 7.83 -0.01 -0.68
CA GLU A 110 6.62 -0.83 -0.52
C GLU A 110 5.77 -0.90 -1.80
N CYS A 111 5.68 0.18 -2.58
CA CYS A 111 5.04 0.16 -3.90
C CYS A 111 5.71 -0.87 -4.82
N ILE A 112 7.04 -0.92 -4.86
CA ILE A 112 7.79 -1.86 -5.71
C ILE A 112 7.61 -3.31 -5.24
N LYS A 113 7.61 -3.56 -3.92
CA LYS A 113 7.29 -4.90 -3.38
C LYS A 113 5.93 -5.36 -3.84
N LEU A 114 4.90 -4.54 -3.65
CA LEU A 114 3.54 -4.87 -4.04
C LEU A 114 3.41 -5.04 -5.56
N ALA A 115 4.01 -4.15 -6.35
CA ALA A 115 3.97 -4.22 -7.81
C ALA A 115 4.53 -5.54 -8.34
N ARG A 116 5.67 -6.00 -7.79
CA ARG A 116 6.27 -7.28 -8.18
C ARG A 116 5.42 -8.48 -7.79
N GLU A 117 4.81 -8.46 -6.61
CA GLU A 117 3.86 -9.52 -6.21
C GLU A 117 2.64 -9.55 -7.14
N LEU A 118 2.04 -8.39 -7.45
CA LEU A 118 0.93 -8.29 -8.39
C LEU A 118 1.30 -8.81 -9.78
N LEU A 119 2.51 -8.51 -10.26
CA LEU A 119 2.99 -8.95 -11.58
C LEU A 119 3.18 -10.46 -11.72
N LYS A 120 3.25 -11.23 -10.62
CA LYS A 120 3.34 -12.70 -10.69
C LYS A 120 2.11 -13.32 -11.34
N ASN A 121 0.94 -12.72 -11.15
CA ASN A 121 -0.34 -13.24 -11.65
C ASN A 121 -1.08 -12.27 -12.58
N ASN A 122 -0.54 -11.06 -12.81
CA ASN A 122 -1.15 -10.04 -13.64
C ASN A 122 -0.13 -9.48 -14.62
N SER A 123 -0.54 -9.23 -15.86
CA SER A 123 0.29 -8.50 -16.81
C SER A 123 -0.21 -7.07 -16.92
N ASN A 124 0.54 -6.12 -16.38
CA ASN A 124 0.22 -4.69 -16.45
C ASN A 124 1.49 -3.89 -16.82
N SER A 125 1.38 -2.99 -17.80
CA SER A 125 2.51 -2.21 -18.32
C SER A 125 3.02 -1.18 -17.32
N GLU A 126 2.14 -0.53 -16.57
CA GLU A 126 2.54 0.49 -15.59
C GLU A 126 3.26 -0.10 -14.39
N LEU A 127 2.79 -1.25 -13.88
CA LEU A 127 3.53 -1.99 -12.84
C LEU A 127 4.91 -2.44 -13.35
N LYS A 128 5.04 -2.85 -14.62
CA LYS A 128 6.35 -3.15 -15.22
C LYS A 128 7.21 -1.89 -15.34
N ARG A 129 6.64 -0.76 -15.76
CA ARG A 129 7.36 0.52 -15.87
C ARG A 129 7.99 0.91 -14.54
N ILE A 130 7.21 0.99 -13.46
CA ILE A 130 7.72 1.43 -12.16
C ILE A 130 8.76 0.47 -11.57
N THR A 131 8.63 -0.85 -11.84
CA THR A 131 9.59 -1.84 -11.36
C THR A 131 10.91 -1.80 -12.13
N GLU A 132 10.90 -1.41 -13.41
CA GLU A 132 12.11 -1.13 -14.18
C GLU A 132 12.75 0.20 -13.77
N GLU A 133 11.95 1.26 -13.60
CA GLU A 133 12.41 2.58 -13.15
C GLU A 133 13.08 2.52 -11.78
N ALA A 134 12.54 1.71 -10.87
CA ALA A 134 13.08 1.50 -9.54
C ALA A 134 14.53 1.00 -9.54
N LYS A 135 14.99 0.30 -10.58
CA LYS A 135 16.38 -0.18 -10.68
C LYS A 135 17.40 0.95 -10.71
N THR A 136 16.97 2.13 -11.15
CA THR A 136 17.77 3.36 -11.20
C THR A 136 17.35 4.40 -10.16
N ASP A 137 16.51 4.03 -9.19
CA ASP A 137 16.08 4.96 -8.14
C ASP A 137 17.31 5.55 -7.40
N PRO A 138 17.29 6.83 -7.02
CA PRO A 138 18.36 7.45 -6.24
C PRO A 138 18.75 6.67 -4.98
N LEU A 139 17.80 5.99 -4.33
CA LEU A 139 18.02 5.31 -3.07
C LEU A 139 18.14 3.78 -3.20
N PRO A 140 19.17 3.16 -2.58
CA PRO A 140 19.38 1.72 -2.65
C PRO A 140 18.22 0.91 -2.07
N GLU A 141 17.50 1.44 -1.08
CA GLU A 141 16.33 0.81 -0.45
C GLU A 141 15.16 0.63 -1.41
N VAL A 142 15.14 1.35 -2.54
CA VAL A 142 14.16 1.20 -3.63
C VAL A 142 14.75 0.35 -4.75
N ARG A 143 16.04 0.53 -5.09
CA ARG A 143 16.74 -0.25 -6.14
C ARG A 143 16.80 -1.74 -5.86
N PHE A 144 17.09 -2.09 -4.61
CA PHE A 144 17.41 -3.46 -4.20
C PHE A 144 16.30 -4.12 -3.37
N VAL A 145 15.09 -3.55 -3.41
CA VAL A 145 13.86 -4.29 -3.08
C VAL A 145 13.83 -5.59 -3.86
#